data_AF-A0A938IIU0-F1
#
_entry.id   AF-A0A938IIU0-F1
#
_cell.length_a   1.000
_cell.length_b   1.000
_cell.length_c   1.000
_cell.angle_alpha   90.00
_cell.angle_beta   90.00
_cell.angle_gamma   90.00
#
_symmetry.space_group_name_H-M   'P 1'
#
loop_
_entity.id
_entity.type
_entity.pdbx_description
1 polymer ?
#
loop_
_entity_poly.entity_id
_entity_poly.type
_entity_poly.pdbx_seq_one_letter_code
_entity_poly.pdbx_strand_id
1 'polypeptide(L)'
;MKQDKAGRPFRIGPTWIAAIACLAAPGCGLVAPEPRFRTNEAYLINQEIKQGDLEQSDRTVLRRNLKNLMVAAFGTPNEPHVPELEGIDAKQLFDPAKLAIAAGPVASDRFGAPKGLYREHCAHCHGITGDGNGSTAAFLNPYPRDYRRGLFKFKSTPGAEPPTHDDLLRVMTNGVPGTAMPSFRLLNGDEIDALIHYVRYLAIRGQVERALIEYSFQGELDLVEATRETLSEPESAAFVKSEIVAVATRWRQTETLATTVPSPPADFESAASIERGRSLFFGPIASCVKCHGETALGDGTTTDYDEWAKELMPNEPDKLARFLDRGAALEPRTIRPRNLRLNVFRGGRRPVDLYWRLHNGILASGMPAASMRSDGAGDDDPRLAPDDLWHLVAYVRSLPYDALSSPRDAVSYQRERP
;
A
#
# COMPACT_ATOMS: atom_id res chain seq x y z
N MET A 1 -81.52 -23.19 -33.31
CA MET A 1 -80.92 -24.34 -34.00
C MET A 1 -79.88 -24.94 -33.06
N LYS A 2 -80.16 -26.14 -32.50
CA LYS A 2 -79.28 -27.14 -31.81
C LYS A 2 -78.20 -26.60 -30.83
N GLN A 3 -77.95 -27.13 -29.63
CA GLN A 3 -78.45 -28.26 -28.83
C GLN A 3 -77.88 -28.05 -27.40
N ASP A 4 -78.59 -28.55 -26.40
CA ASP A 4 -78.16 -28.70 -25.01
C ASP A 4 -76.86 -29.51 -24.83
N LYS A 5 -76.14 -29.25 -23.73
CA LYS A 5 -75.93 -30.25 -22.64
C LYS A 5 -75.15 -29.71 -21.44
N ALA A 6 -75.88 -29.59 -20.34
CA ALA A 6 -75.61 -30.06 -18.97
C ALA A 6 -74.17 -30.12 -18.40
N GLY A 7 -73.99 -29.46 -17.24
CA GLY A 7 -72.94 -29.74 -16.25
C GLY A 7 -72.93 -28.72 -15.10
N ARG A 8 -73.59 -29.05 -13.98
CA ARG A 8 -73.73 -28.25 -12.74
C ARG A 8 -72.45 -28.32 -11.84
N PRO A 9 -72.34 -27.52 -10.76
CA PRO A 9 -71.15 -26.74 -10.42
C PRO A 9 -70.23 -27.39 -9.38
N PHE A 10 -68.95 -26.97 -9.35
CA PHE A 10 -68.06 -27.22 -8.21
C PHE A 10 -67.96 -25.95 -7.36
N ARG A 11 -68.43 -26.04 -6.10
CA ARG A 11 -68.24 -25.03 -5.05
C ARG A 11 -66.79 -25.07 -4.57
N ILE A 12 -66.13 -23.92 -4.47
CA ILE A 12 -64.88 -23.78 -3.72
C ILE A 12 -65.19 -22.96 -2.47
N GLY A 13 -64.95 -23.56 -1.30
CA GLY A 13 -65.21 -22.99 0.01
C GLY A 13 -64.18 -21.93 0.42
N PRO A 14 -64.47 -21.16 1.49
CA PRO A 14 -63.59 -20.12 1.99
C PRO A 14 -62.63 -20.72 3.01
N THR A 15 -61.31 -20.56 2.81
CA THR A 15 -60.27 -20.47 3.86
C THR A 15 -58.91 -20.72 3.25
N TRP A 16 -58.08 -19.68 3.10
CA TRP A 16 -56.62 -19.75 3.30
C TRP A 16 -56.12 -18.33 3.60
N ILE A 17 -56.39 -17.85 4.82
CA ILE A 17 -55.53 -16.83 5.43
C ILE A 17 -54.36 -17.61 6.02
N ALA A 18 -53.22 -17.59 5.32
CA ALA A 18 -51.98 -18.09 5.90
C ALA A 18 -51.57 -17.10 7.00
N ALA A 19 -51.72 -17.51 8.26
CA ALA A 19 -51.16 -16.82 9.40
C ALA A 19 -49.63 -16.81 9.24
N ILE A 20 -49.04 -15.63 9.08
CA ILE A 20 -47.62 -15.43 9.31
C ILE A 20 -47.41 -15.59 10.81
N ALA A 21 -47.02 -16.80 11.23
CA ALA A 21 -46.47 -17.01 12.55
C ALA A 21 -45.13 -16.26 12.60
N CYS A 22 -45.13 -15.07 13.19
CA CYS A 22 -43.91 -14.44 13.70
C CYS A 22 -43.33 -15.37 14.78
N LEU A 23 -42.51 -16.32 14.38
CA LEU A 23 -41.52 -16.92 15.25
C LEU A 23 -40.56 -15.79 15.64
N ALA A 24 -40.80 -15.21 16.81
CA ALA A 24 -39.78 -14.46 17.53
C ALA A 24 -38.66 -15.43 17.88
N ALA A 25 -37.74 -15.64 16.94
CA ALA A 25 -36.46 -16.24 17.24
C ALA A 25 -35.74 -15.26 18.20
N PRO A 26 -35.31 -15.70 19.40
CA PRO A 26 -34.44 -14.88 20.23
C PRO A 26 -33.21 -14.56 19.39
N GLY A 27 -32.88 -13.26 19.32
CA GLY A 27 -31.88 -12.74 18.40
C GLY A 27 -30.61 -13.57 18.38
N CYS A 28 -30.24 -14.05 17.20
CA CYS A 28 -28.88 -14.51 16.92
C CYS A 28 -27.93 -13.33 17.10
N GLY A 29 -27.55 -13.04 18.34
CA GLY A 29 -26.33 -12.33 18.66
C GLY A 29 -25.15 -13.23 18.32
N LEU A 30 -24.93 -13.48 17.02
CA LEU A 30 -23.63 -13.94 16.57
C LEU A 30 -22.70 -12.75 16.78
N VAL A 31 -22.03 -12.72 17.93
CA VAL A 31 -20.90 -11.83 18.15
C VAL A 31 -19.94 -12.10 16.99
N ALA A 32 -19.80 -11.11 16.10
CA ALA A 32 -18.87 -11.23 15.00
C ALA A 32 -17.50 -11.57 15.59
N PRO A 33 -16.76 -12.55 15.02
CA PRO A 33 -15.48 -12.94 15.57
C PRO A 33 -14.57 -11.72 15.68
N GLU A 34 -13.87 -11.60 16.81
CA GLU A 34 -12.97 -10.48 17.06
C GLU A 34 -12.00 -10.29 15.89
N PRO A 35 -11.79 -9.03 15.44
CA PRO A 35 -10.92 -8.74 14.32
C PRO A 35 -9.50 -9.20 14.63
N ARG A 36 -8.89 -9.84 13.62
CA ARG A 36 -7.53 -10.40 13.72
C ARG A 36 -6.68 -9.91 12.56
N PHE A 37 -5.39 -9.72 12.82
CA PHE A 37 -4.42 -9.56 11.76
C PHE A 37 -4.33 -10.86 10.96
N ARG A 38 -4.50 -10.77 9.63
CA ARG A 38 -4.37 -11.92 8.73
C ARG A 38 -2.90 -12.25 8.50
N THR A 39 -2.58 -13.53 8.39
CA THR A 39 -1.26 -13.98 7.95
C THR A 39 -0.98 -13.49 6.52
N ASN A 40 0.28 -13.20 6.21
CA ASN A 40 0.70 -12.83 4.86
C ASN A 40 0.71 -14.03 3.89
N GLU A 41 -0.49 -14.50 3.50
CA GLU A 41 -0.68 -15.64 2.61
C GLU A 41 -0.02 -15.46 1.25
N ALA A 42 -0.06 -14.24 0.69
CA ALA A 42 0.61 -13.96 -0.57
C ALA A 42 2.12 -14.20 -0.45
N TYR A 43 2.76 -13.71 0.62
CA TYR A 43 4.20 -13.94 0.80
C TYR A 43 4.53 -15.40 1.12
N LEU A 44 3.68 -16.10 1.88
CA LEU A 44 3.86 -17.53 2.14
C LEU A 44 3.82 -18.33 0.83
N ILE A 45 2.84 -18.09 -0.05
CA ILE A 45 2.76 -18.74 -1.37
C ILE A 45 3.99 -18.39 -2.22
N ASN A 46 4.44 -17.14 -2.15
CA ASN A 46 5.66 -16.72 -2.85
C ASN A 46 6.89 -17.53 -2.40
N GLN A 47 7.03 -17.80 -1.10
CA GLN A 47 8.11 -18.63 -0.58
C GLN A 47 7.94 -20.11 -0.95
N GLU A 48 6.72 -20.67 -0.90
CA GLU A 48 6.45 -22.04 -1.36
C GLU A 48 6.88 -22.24 -2.83
N ILE A 49 6.56 -21.28 -3.69
CA ILE A 49 6.95 -21.33 -5.12
C ILE A 49 8.48 -21.25 -5.29
N LYS A 50 9.19 -20.51 -4.44
CA LYS A 50 10.64 -20.27 -4.57
C LYS A 50 11.50 -21.34 -3.93
N GLN A 51 11.09 -21.83 -2.76
CA GLN A 51 11.90 -22.66 -1.86
C GLN A 51 11.38 -24.10 -1.76
N GLY A 52 10.16 -24.37 -2.24
CA GLY A 52 9.53 -25.69 -2.18
C GLY A 52 8.21 -25.67 -1.44
N ASP A 53 7.28 -26.51 -1.88
CA ASP A 53 5.96 -26.59 -1.28
C ASP A 53 6.00 -27.24 0.10
N LEU A 54 5.23 -26.68 1.03
CA LEU A 54 4.97 -27.32 2.32
C LEU A 54 3.81 -28.31 2.22
N GLU A 55 3.92 -29.40 2.96
CA GLU A 55 2.79 -30.28 3.23
C GLU A 55 1.65 -29.50 3.91
N GLN A 56 0.41 -29.95 3.70
CA GLN A 56 -0.77 -29.25 4.22
C GLN A 56 -0.79 -29.16 5.76
N SER A 57 -0.27 -30.18 6.44
CA SER A 57 -0.07 -30.19 7.90
C SER A 57 0.87 -29.07 8.32
N ASP A 58 2.02 -28.99 7.66
CA ASP A 58 3.13 -28.11 8.02
C ASP A 58 2.74 -26.66 7.77
N ARG A 59 2.07 -26.39 6.65
CA ARG A 59 1.46 -25.10 6.36
C ARG A 59 0.48 -24.66 7.45
N THR A 60 -0.31 -25.59 7.98
CA THR A 60 -1.28 -25.29 9.05
C THR A 60 -0.57 -24.95 10.35
N VAL A 61 0.50 -25.70 10.69
CA VAL A 61 1.29 -25.45 11.89
C VAL A 61 2.08 -24.16 11.80
N LEU A 62 2.77 -23.91 10.68
CA LEU A 62 3.49 -22.66 10.40
C LEU A 62 2.58 -21.44 10.60
N ARG A 63 1.38 -21.43 9.98
CA ARG A 63 0.42 -20.34 10.14
C ARG A 63 0.03 -20.11 11.59
N ARG A 64 -0.21 -21.19 12.35
CA ARG A 64 -0.57 -21.12 13.76
C ARG A 64 0.57 -20.52 14.58
N ASN A 65 1.78 -21.00 14.39
CA ASN A 65 2.96 -20.60 15.15
C ASN A 65 3.36 -19.16 14.82
N LEU A 66 3.38 -18.79 13.54
CA LEU A 66 3.57 -17.42 13.09
C LEU A 66 2.52 -16.49 13.70
N LYS A 67 1.23 -16.86 13.67
CA LYS A 67 0.17 -16.06 14.30
C LYS A 67 0.43 -15.86 15.79
N ASN A 68 0.80 -16.92 16.51
CA ASN A 68 1.06 -16.84 17.95
C ASN A 68 2.24 -15.92 18.26
N LEU A 69 3.34 -16.03 17.50
CA LEU A 69 4.49 -15.13 17.60
C LEU A 69 4.11 -13.68 17.33
N MET A 70 3.39 -13.42 16.24
CA MET A 70 2.99 -12.07 15.87
C MET A 70 2.04 -11.45 16.90
N VAL A 71 1.14 -12.24 17.51
CA VAL A 71 0.27 -11.78 18.60
C VAL A 71 1.06 -11.55 19.89
N ALA A 72 2.05 -12.38 20.20
CA ALA A 72 2.90 -12.17 21.36
C ALA A 72 3.75 -10.89 21.22
N ALA A 73 4.32 -10.67 20.04
CA ALA A 73 5.20 -9.53 19.77
C ALA A 73 4.46 -8.20 19.57
N PHE A 74 3.33 -8.23 18.87
CA PHE A 74 2.61 -7.01 18.45
C PHE A 74 1.18 -6.93 18.98
N GLY A 75 0.63 -7.96 19.61
CA GLY A 75 -0.75 -7.93 20.11
C GLY A 75 -1.79 -8.10 18.99
N THR A 76 -2.96 -7.50 19.19
CA THR A 76 -4.14 -7.68 18.32
C THR A 76 -4.58 -6.36 17.69
N PRO A 77 -5.49 -6.39 16.70
CA PRO A 77 -6.07 -5.16 16.16
C PRO A 77 -6.84 -4.31 17.20
N ASN A 78 -7.29 -4.90 18.31
CA ASN A 78 -7.96 -4.18 19.39
C ASN A 78 -6.96 -3.65 20.42
N GLU A 79 -5.94 -4.45 20.70
CA GLU A 79 -4.97 -4.24 21.76
C GLU A 79 -3.57 -4.40 21.15
N PRO A 80 -3.07 -3.41 20.41
CA PRO A 80 -1.72 -3.46 19.85
C PRO A 80 -0.70 -3.28 20.97
N HIS A 81 0.39 -4.03 20.87
CA HIS A 81 1.53 -3.95 21.77
C HIS A 81 2.73 -3.40 21.00
N VAL A 82 3.52 -2.60 21.69
CA VAL A 82 4.84 -2.20 21.22
C VAL A 82 5.85 -3.07 21.95
N PRO A 83 6.59 -3.93 21.25
CA PRO A 83 7.61 -4.77 21.89
C PRO A 83 8.68 -3.90 22.52
N GLU A 84 9.18 -4.29 23.71
CA GLU A 84 10.36 -3.65 24.30
C GLU A 84 11.59 -3.98 23.45
N LEU A 85 12.32 -2.95 23.02
CA LEU A 85 13.47 -3.07 22.14
C LEU A 85 14.72 -2.63 22.88
N GLU A 86 15.65 -3.56 23.07
CA GLU A 86 16.93 -3.25 23.70
C GLU A 86 17.73 -2.26 22.81
N GLY A 87 18.22 -1.16 23.39
CA GLY A 87 18.97 -0.14 22.66
C GLY A 87 18.14 0.77 21.72
N ILE A 88 16.82 0.61 21.67
CA ILE A 88 15.92 1.50 20.94
C ILE A 88 14.80 1.96 21.87
N ASP A 89 14.72 3.26 22.13
CA ASP A 89 13.53 3.82 22.76
C ASP A 89 12.34 3.65 21.81
N ALA A 90 11.52 2.64 22.07
CA ALA A 90 10.37 2.32 21.24
C ALA A 90 9.37 3.49 21.14
N LYS A 91 9.40 4.45 22.08
CA LYS A 91 8.62 5.70 22.00
C LYS A 91 9.05 6.61 20.86
N GLN A 92 10.28 6.48 20.38
CA GLN A 92 10.77 7.19 19.18
C GLN A 92 10.18 6.62 17.88
N LEU A 93 9.66 5.39 17.92
CA LEU A 93 9.03 4.72 16.78
C LEU A 93 7.51 4.70 16.88
N PHE A 94 7.00 4.46 18.09
CA PHE A 94 5.60 4.29 18.40
C PHE A 94 5.27 5.02 19.69
N ASP A 95 4.36 5.99 19.64
CA ASP A 95 3.76 6.49 20.87
C ASP A 95 2.59 5.55 21.25
N PRO A 96 2.64 4.84 22.39
CA PRO A 96 1.56 3.95 22.80
C PRO A 96 0.21 4.64 22.98
N ALA A 97 0.21 5.92 23.38
CA ALA A 97 -1.03 6.70 23.50
C ALA A 97 -1.64 6.94 22.12
N LYS A 98 -0.81 7.21 21.11
CA LYS A 98 -1.23 7.38 19.71
C LYS A 98 -1.77 6.07 19.12
N LEU A 99 -1.13 4.94 19.42
CA LEU A 99 -1.66 3.63 19.02
C LEU A 99 -3.02 3.32 19.67
N ALA A 100 -3.20 3.68 20.94
CA ALA A 100 -4.47 3.46 21.65
C ALA A 100 -5.63 4.30 21.10
N ILE A 101 -5.35 5.46 20.50
CA ILE A 101 -6.34 6.28 19.79
C ILE A 101 -6.74 5.64 18.45
N ALA A 102 -5.76 5.13 17.69
CA ALA A 102 -6.01 4.60 16.36
C ALA A 102 -6.59 3.17 16.34
N ALA A 103 -6.25 2.35 17.33
CA ALA A 103 -6.63 0.94 17.42
C ALA A 103 -7.99 0.72 18.10
N GLY A 104 -8.48 -0.52 18.07
CA GLY A 104 -9.74 -0.86 18.70
C GLY A 104 -10.97 -0.66 17.82
N PRO A 105 -12.16 -1.02 18.34
CA PRO A 105 -13.43 -0.70 17.70
C PRO A 105 -13.64 0.82 17.64
N VAL A 106 -14.41 1.26 16.65
CA VAL A 106 -14.81 2.66 16.52
C VAL A 106 -15.69 3.03 17.72
N ALA A 107 -15.20 3.94 18.54
CA ALA A 107 -15.84 4.35 19.79
C ALA A 107 -15.36 5.74 20.22
N SER A 108 -15.95 6.26 21.30
CA SER A 108 -15.41 7.41 22.03
C SER A 108 -15.15 6.99 23.47
N ASP A 109 -14.12 7.58 24.09
CA ASP A 109 -13.90 7.40 25.52
C ASP A 109 -14.93 8.18 26.36
N ARG A 110 -14.82 8.08 27.69
CA ARG A 110 -15.76 8.74 28.62
C ARG A 110 -15.75 10.27 28.54
N PHE A 111 -14.75 10.86 27.92
CA PHE A 111 -14.60 12.30 27.72
C PHE A 111 -14.93 12.72 26.27
N GLY A 112 -15.33 11.78 25.42
CA GLY A 112 -15.67 12.02 24.02
C GLY A 112 -14.48 11.95 23.05
N ALA A 113 -13.27 11.61 23.51
CA ALA A 113 -12.13 11.46 22.62
C ALA A 113 -12.27 10.20 21.74
N PRO A 114 -11.99 10.27 20.43
CA PRO A 114 -12.22 9.15 19.53
C PRO A 114 -11.23 8.00 19.76
N LYS A 115 -11.70 6.78 19.47
CA LYS A 115 -10.93 5.52 19.44
C LYS A 115 -11.26 4.73 18.18
N GLY A 116 -10.33 3.90 17.73
CA GLY A 116 -10.53 3.07 16.55
C GLY A 116 -10.47 3.83 15.22
N LEU A 117 -9.77 4.98 15.19
CA LEU A 117 -9.70 5.85 14.00
C LEU A 117 -9.27 5.12 12.73
N TYR A 118 -8.34 4.16 12.83
CA TYR A 118 -7.90 3.41 11.65
C TYR A 118 -9.05 2.56 11.08
N ARG A 119 -9.90 1.99 11.93
CA ARG A 119 -11.06 1.23 11.48
C ARG A 119 -12.12 2.12 10.87
N GLU A 120 -12.32 3.29 11.46
CA GLU A 120 -13.27 4.29 10.97
C GLU A 120 -12.88 4.79 9.58
N HIS A 121 -11.60 5.13 9.38
CA HIS A 121 -11.17 5.88 8.21
C HIS A 121 -10.40 5.09 7.16
N CYS A 122 -9.69 4.02 7.55
CA CYS A 122 -8.67 3.40 6.70
C CYS A 122 -8.98 1.94 6.35
N ALA A 123 -9.51 1.16 7.30
CA ALA A 123 -9.61 -0.30 7.18
C ALA A 123 -10.53 -0.77 6.05
N HIS A 124 -11.54 0.00 5.67
CA HIS A 124 -12.43 -0.36 4.56
C HIS A 124 -11.67 -0.44 3.22
N CYS A 125 -10.62 0.37 3.04
CA CYS A 125 -9.71 0.30 1.89
C CYS A 125 -8.46 -0.55 2.17
N HIS A 126 -7.69 -0.20 3.20
CA HIS A 126 -6.37 -0.78 3.47
C HIS A 126 -6.41 -2.12 4.22
N GLY A 127 -7.59 -2.55 4.68
CA GLY A 127 -7.76 -3.76 5.48
C GLY A 127 -7.30 -3.57 6.94
N ILE A 128 -7.84 -4.37 7.85
CA ILE A 128 -7.44 -4.37 9.28
C ILE A 128 -5.95 -4.67 9.45
N THR A 129 -5.40 -5.54 8.60
CA THR A 129 -3.98 -5.91 8.58
C THR A 129 -3.07 -4.90 7.88
N GLY A 130 -3.64 -3.89 7.21
CA GLY A 130 -2.86 -3.03 6.32
C GLY A 130 -2.39 -3.74 5.05
N ASP A 131 -3.10 -4.79 4.62
CA ASP A 131 -2.77 -5.63 3.47
C ASP A 131 -3.30 -5.09 2.13
N GLY A 132 -3.87 -3.89 2.12
CA GLY A 132 -4.45 -3.28 0.92
C GLY A 132 -5.70 -4.01 0.40
N ASN A 133 -6.29 -4.91 1.22
CA ASN A 133 -7.40 -5.77 0.84
C ASN A 133 -8.58 -5.61 1.81
N GLY A 134 -8.97 -4.35 2.03
CA GLY A 134 -10.23 -3.99 2.70
C GLY A 134 -11.46 -4.28 1.82
N SER A 135 -12.65 -4.20 2.40
CA SER A 135 -13.90 -4.55 1.71
C SER A 135 -14.17 -3.76 0.43
N THR A 136 -13.63 -2.55 0.29
CA THR A 136 -13.78 -1.73 -0.93
C THR A 136 -12.62 -1.87 -1.90
N ALA A 137 -11.50 -2.49 -1.49
CA ALA A 137 -10.23 -2.44 -2.22
C ALA A 137 -10.33 -2.92 -3.67
N ALA A 138 -11.07 -4.01 -3.92
CA ALA A 138 -11.26 -4.57 -5.25
C ALA A 138 -11.87 -3.60 -6.27
N PHE A 139 -12.67 -2.63 -5.80
CA PHE A 139 -13.35 -1.63 -6.64
C PHE A 139 -12.51 -0.38 -6.89
N LEU A 140 -11.34 -0.24 -6.25
CA LEU A 140 -10.52 0.96 -6.34
C LEU A 140 -9.44 0.80 -7.40
N ASN A 141 -9.19 1.87 -8.16
CA ASN A 141 -8.07 1.95 -9.08
C ASN A 141 -7.32 3.28 -8.90
N PRO A 142 -6.07 3.27 -8.42
CA PRO A 142 -5.26 2.11 -8.05
C PRO A 142 -5.79 1.42 -6.79
N TYR A 143 -5.37 0.17 -6.57
CA TYR A 143 -5.62 -0.51 -5.30
C TYR A 143 -4.97 0.23 -4.12
N PRO A 144 -5.54 0.14 -2.91
CA PRO A 144 -4.94 0.65 -1.68
C PRO A 144 -3.55 0.05 -1.43
N ARG A 145 -2.66 0.80 -0.78
CA ARG A 145 -1.31 0.33 -0.46
C ARG A 145 -1.35 -0.80 0.57
N ASP A 146 -0.67 -1.90 0.27
CA ASP A 146 -0.23 -2.89 1.25
C ASP A 146 1.02 -2.36 1.99
N TYR A 147 0.88 -2.15 3.29
CA TYR A 147 1.92 -1.61 4.16
C TYR A 147 2.95 -2.65 4.58
N ARG A 148 2.62 -3.95 4.50
CA ARG A 148 3.40 -5.04 5.11
C ARG A 148 4.79 -5.22 4.49
N ARG A 149 5.05 -4.64 3.31
CA ARG A 149 6.37 -4.64 2.66
C ARG A 149 7.27 -3.49 3.11
N GLY A 150 6.73 -2.49 3.82
CA GLY A 150 7.45 -1.26 4.17
C GLY A 150 7.80 -0.37 2.96
N LEU A 151 7.20 -0.63 1.79
CA LEU A 151 7.49 0.09 0.54
C LEU A 151 6.41 1.14 0.24
N PHE A 152 6.78 2.42 0.38
CA PHE A 152 5.90 3.55 0.17
C PHE A 152 6.28 4.34 -1.10
N LYS A 153 5.28 4.93 -1.77
CA LYS A 153 5.48 5.62 -3.06
C LYS A 153 5.92 7.07 -2.91
N PHE A 154 5.27 7.82 -2.03
CA PHE A 154 5.37 9.28 -1.97
C PHE A 154 6.18 9.69 -0.75
N LYS A 155 7.50 9.50 -0.85
CA LYS A 155 8.47 9.65 0.24
C LYS A 155 9.73 10.42 -0.17
N SER A 156 10.26 11.26 0.72
CA SER A 156 11.48 12.05 0.51
C SER A 156 12.77 11.23 0.69
N THR A 157 12.69 10.00 1.20
CA THR A 157 13.83 9.09 1.38
C THR A 157 14.15 8.32 0.09
N PRO A 158 15.41 7.91 -0.15
CA PRO A 158 15.82 7.20 -1.36
C PRO A 158 15.41 5.72 -1.36
N GLY A 159 15.37 5.11 -2.55
CA GLY A 159 15.28 3.66 -2.73
C GLY A 159 14.18 2.98 -1.91
N ALA A 160 14.52 1.89 -1.24
CA ALA A 160 13.62 1.11 -0.41
C ALA A 160 13.46 1.64 1.03
N GLU A 161 14.08 2.77 1.39
CA GLU A 161 13.97 3.29 2.75
C GLU A 161 12.54 3.67 3.11
N PRO A 162 12.11 3.48 4.37
CA PRO A 162 10.77 3.87 4.81
C PRO A 162 10.51 5.37 4.62
N PRO A 163 9.24 5.81 4.58
CA PRO A 163 8.90 7.23 4.62
C PRO A 163 9.26 7.83 5.99
N THR A 164 9.62 9.11 6.01
CA THR A 164 9.69 9.88 7.26
C THR A 164 8.31 10.12 7.85
N HIS A 165 8.23 10.57 9.11
CA HIS A 165 6.97 11.04 9.69
C HIS A 165 6.33 12.12 8.80
N ASP A 166 7.13 13.11 8.38
CA ASP A 166 6.67 14.22 7.53
C ASP A 166 6.17 13.77 6.16
N ASP A 167 6.73 12.70 5.58
CA ASP A 167 6.23 12.11 4.35
C ASP A 167 4.80 11.59 4.53
N LEU A 168 4.56 10.83 5.60
CA LEU A 168 3.24 10.29 5.93
C LEU A 168 2.26 11.40 6.29
N LEU A 169 2.69 12.41 7.06
CA LEU A 169 1.89 13.59 7.38
C LEU A 169 1.44 14.33 6.12
N ARG A 170 2.32 14.50 5.12
CA ARG A 170 1.94 15.12 3.85
C ARG A 170 0.92 14.29 3.09
N VAL A 171 1.02 12.97 3.08
CA VAL A 171 0.04 12.08 2.44
C VAL A 171 -1.31 12.16 3.16
N MET A 172 -1.33 12.08 4.49
CA MET A 172 -2.57 12.18 5.28
C MET A 172 -3.24 13.55 5.09
N THR A 173 -2.45 14.61 5.12
CA THR A 173 -2.94 15.98 4.98
C THR A 173 -3.47 16.25 3.57
N ASN A 174 -2.82 15.78 2.52
CA ASN A 174 -3.22 16.11 1.14
C ASN A 174 -4.08 15.04 0.45
N GLY A 175 -4.16 13.84 1.01
CA GLY A 175 -4.60 12.66 0.29
C GLY A 175 -3.66 12.30 -0.86
N VAL A 176 -4.14 11.46 -1.77
CA VAL A 176 -3.42 11.11 -3.00
C VAL A 176 -4.28 11.50 -4.20
N PRO A 177 -4.04 12.68 -4.80
CA PRO A 177 -4.87 13.21 -5.89
C PRO A 177 -5.03 12.24 -7.07
N GLY A 178 -6.25 12.12 -7.60
CA GLY A 178 -6.57 11.18 -8.67
C GLY A 178 -6.57 9.71 -8.23
N THR A 179 -6.89 9.46 -6.96
CA THR A 179 -7.17 8.15 -6.36
C THR A 179 -8.30 8.29 -5.34
N ALA A 180 -8.74 7.19 -4.74
CA ALA A 180 -9.76 7.20 -3.68
C ALA A 180 -9.22 7.63 -2.30
N MET A 181 -7.91 7.85 -2.12
CA MET A 181 -7.35 8.26 -0.83
C MET A 181 -7.59 9.76 -0.58
N PRO A 182 -8.51 10.13 0.35
CA PRO A 182 -8.91 11.51 0.55
C PRO A 182 -7.90 12.29 1.40
N SER A 183 -8.10 13.60 1.50
CA SER A 183 -7.43 14.45 2.49
C SER A 183 -8.09 14.24 3.87
N PHE A 184 -7.27 14.15 4.92
CA PHE A 184 -7.72 14.02 6.30
C PHE A 184 -7.56 15.32 7.11
N ARG A 185 -7.51 16.49 6.44
CA ARG A 185 -7.40 17.81 7.10
C ARG A 185 -8.52 18.15 8.08
N LEU A 186 -9.63 17.41 8.04
CA LEU A 186 -10.74 17.58 8.98
C LEU A 186 -10.45 16.92 10.33
N LEU A 187 -9.50 15.98 10.38
CA LEU A 187 -8.99 15.44 11.63
C LEU A 187 -7.99 16.43 12.25
N ASN A 188 -7.94 16.47 13.57
CA ASN A 188 -6.96 17.28 14.28
C ASN A 188 -5.55 16.67 14.20
N GLY A 189 -4.54 17.43 14.63
CA GLY A 189 -3.15 17.00 14.56
C GLY A 189 -2.87 15.70 15.32
N ASP A 190 -3.48 15.50 16.49
CA ASP A 190 -3.27 14.29 17.29
C ASP A 190 -3.91 13.05 16.67
N GLU A 191 -5.06 13.21 16.00
CA GLU A 191 -5.76 12.15 15.27
C GLU A 191 -4.98 11.72 14.02
N ILE A 192 -4.46 12.69 13.25
CA ILE A 192 -3.61 12.40 12.09
C ILE A 192 -2.33 11.68 12.54
N ASP A 193 -1.70 12.18 13.59
CA ASP A 193 -0.49 11.58 14.16
C ASP A 193 -0.75 10.15 14.67
N ALA A 194 -1.89 9.91 15.33
CA ALA A 194 -2.33 8.58 15.72
C ALA A 194 -2.44 7.61 14.54
N LEU A 195 -3.02 8.04 13.43
CA LEU A 195 -3.11 7.25 12.20
C LEU A 195 -1.73 6.97 11.59
N ILE A 196 -0.82 7.96 11.60
CA ILE A 196 0.56 7.80 11.11
C ILE A 196 1.30 6.73 11.94
N HIS A 197 1.25 6.83 13.26
CA HIS A 197 1.85 5.84 14.16
C HIS A 197 1.29 4.44 13.91
N TYR A 198 -0.02 4.31 13.69
CA TYR A 198 -0.64 3.02 13.42
C TYR A 198 -0.26 2.45 12.05
N VAL A 199 -0.12 3.27 11.01
CA VAL A 199 0.40 2.84 9.70
C VAL A 199 1.85 2.36 9.80
N ARG A 200 2.71 3.07 10.54
CA ARG A 200 4.09 2.64 10.83
C ARG A 200 4.10 1.29 11.55
N TYR A 201 3.24 1.14 12.55
CA TYR A 201 3.07 -0.10 13.30
C TYR A 201 2.66 -1.28 12.40
N LEU A 202 1.67 -1.11 11.52
CA LEU A 202 1.27 -2.15 10.57
C LEU A 202 2.40 -2.52 9.59
N ALA A 203 3.17 -1.52 9.14
CA ALA A 203 4.29 -1.74 8.24
C ALA A 203 5.43 -2.52 8.91
N ILE A 204 5.85 -2.11 10.11
CA ILE A 204 6.89 -2.78 10.89
C ILE A 204 6.46 -4.20 11.25
N ARG A 205 5.23 -4.37 11.77
CA ARG A 205 4.65 -5.69 12.03
C ARG A 205 4.69 -6.58 10.78
N GLY A 206 4.28 -6.05 9.63
CA GLY A 206 4.25 -6.80 8.39
C GLY A 206 5.63 -7.17 7.85
N GLN A 207 6.63 -6.31 8.02
CA GLN A 207 8.02 -6.61 7.64
C GLN A 207 8.61 -7.72 8.51
N VAL A 208 8.37 -7.69 9.83
CA VAL A 208 8.77 -8.76 10.74
C VAL A 208 8.06 -10.07 10.38
N GLU A 209 6.76 -10.04 10.12
CA GLU A 209 6.01 -11.23 9.68
C GLU A 209 6.61 -11.85 8.42
N ARG A 210 7.04 -11.02 7.45
CA ARG A 210 7.70 -11.49 6.24
C ARG A 210 9.07 -12.09 6.53
N ALA A 211 9.89 -11.45 7.37
CA ALA A 211 11.18 -12.00 7.78
C ALA A 211 11.00 -13.40 8.40
N LEU A 212 10.08 -13.54 9.36
CA LEU A 212 9.79 -14.84 9.99
C LEU A 212 9.29 -15.90 9.00
N ILE A 213 8.46 -15.53 8.03
CA ILE A 213 8.07 -16.45 6.94
C ILE A 213 9.32 -16.87 6.17
N GLU A 214 10.13 -15.95 5.70
CA GLU A 214 11.33 -16.27 4.90
C GLU A 214 12.31 -17.18 5.64
N TYR A 215 12.60 -16.89 6.91
CA TYR A 215 13.48 -17.70 7.74
C TYR A 215 12.94 -19.10 8.02
N SER A 216 11.62 -19.25 8.10
CA SER A 216 11.01 -20.57 8.24
C SER A 216 11.25 -21.50 7.05
N PHE A 217 11.41 -20.95 5.84
CA PHE A 217 11.73 -21.73 4.63
C PHE A 217 13.24 -21.93 4.45
N GLN A 218 14.07 -21.09 5.07
CA GLN A 218 15.54 -21.23 5.04
C GLN A 218 16.07 -22.22 6.09
N GLY A 219 15.20 -22.73 6.97
CA GLY A 219 15.59 -23.60 8.09
C GLY A 219 16.28 -22.88 9.24
N GLU A 220 16.28 -21.54 9.22
CA GLU A 220 16.89 -20.71 10.27
C GLU A 220 15.97 -20.55 11.49
N LEU A 221 14.66 -20.73 11.31
CA LEU A 221 13.68 -20.77 12.38
C LEU A 221 12.63 -21.84 12.09
N ASP A 222 12.70 -22.99 12.75
CA ASP A 222 11.74 -24.07 12.54
C ASP A 222 10.39 -23.76 13.21
N LEU A 223 9.56 -23.02 12.48
CA LEU A 223 8.19 -22.72 12.89
C LEU A 223 7.21 -23.86 12.61
N VAL A 224 7.62 -24.93 11.93
CA VAL A 224 6.77 -26.10 11.67
C VAL A 224 6.79 -27.02 12.89
N GLU A 225 7.96 -27.25 13.49
CA GLU A 225 8.10 -28.09 14.69
C GLU A 225 7.99 -27.31 16.01
N ALA A 226 8.05 -25.97 15.97
CA ALA A 226 7.99 -25.16 17.19
C ALA A 226 6.73 -25.42 18.04
N THR A 227 6.91 -25.71 19.33
CA THR A 227 5.84 -25.75 20.32
C THR A 227 5.69 -24.40 21.03
N ARG A 228 4.67 -24.26 21.88
CA ARG A 228 4.55 -23.07 22.74
C ARG A 228 5.77 -22.94 23.67
N GLU A 229 6.32 -24.06 24.15
CA GLU A 229 7.57 -24.03 24.91
C GLU A 229 8.74 -23.55 24.04
N THR A 230 8.92 -24.10 22.82
CA THR A 230 10.01 -23.69 21.91
C THR A 230 9.94 -22.20 21.57
N LEU A 231 8.75 -21.66 21.31
CA LEU A 231 8.56 -20.24 21.04
C LEU A 231 8.82 -19.34 22.26
N SER A 232 8.83 -19.92 23.47
CA SER A 232 9.18 -19.24 24.72
C SER A 232 10.65 -19.39 25.10
N GLU A 233 11.41 -20.21 24.37
CA GLU A 233 12.84 -20.39 24.63
C GLU A 233 13.61 -19.09 24.37
N PRO A 234 14.68 -18.82 25.16
CA PRO A 234 15.46 -17.59 25.03
C PRO A 234 16.01 -17.35 23.62
N GLU A 235 16.43 -18.41 22.92
CA GLU A 235 17.01 -18.31 21.58
C GLU A 235 15.97 -17.92 20.52
N SER A 236 14.83 -18.62 20.47
CA SER A 236 13.72 -18.28 19.58
C SER A 236 13.18 -16.87 19.85
N ALA A 237 13.05 -16.52 21.14
CA ALA A 237 12.65 -15.17 21.54
C ALA A 237 13.70 -14.11 21.15
N ALA A 238 15.00 -14.41 21.26
CA ALA A 238 16.07 -13.52 20.87
C ALA A 238 16.08 -13.28 19.36
N PHE A 239 15.84 -14.31 18.55
CA PHE A 239 15.72 -14.21 17.10
C PHE A 239 14.56 -13.30 16.67
N VAL A 240 13.35 -13.54 17.21
CA VAL A 240 12.20 -12.68 16.89
C VAL A 240 12.47 -11.23 17.31
N LYS A 241 13.11 -11.03 18.47
CA LYS A 241 13.51 -9.69 18.93
C LYS A 241 14.55 -9.05 18.01
N SER A 242 15.56 -9.78 17.52
CA SER A 242 16.57 -9.23 16.62
C SER A 242 15.96 -8.75 15.32
N GLU A 243 14.99 -9.48 14.77
CA GLU A 243 14.26 -9.06 13.56
C GLU A 243 13.43 -7.80 13.79
N ILE A 244 12.75 -7.72 14.94
CA ILE A 244 12.02 -6.50 15.30
C ILE A 244 13.00 -5.32 15.44
N VAL A 245 14.13 -5.51 16.12
CA VAL A 245 15.17 -4.48 16.30
C VAL A 245 15.76 -4.03 14.96
N ALA A 246 16.01 -4.95 14.03
CA ALA A 246 16.54 -4.63 12.70
C ALA A 246 15.57 -3.75 11.91
N VAL A 247 14.29 -4.17 11.82
CA VAL A 247 13.25 -3.39 11.14
C VAL A 247 13.03 -2.04 11.84
N ALA A 248 12.90 -2.04 13.16
CA ALA A 248 12.72 -0.83 13.99
C ALA A 248 13.85 0.18 13.81
N THR A 249 15.10 -0.29 13.81
CA THR A 249 16.29 0.57 13.62
C THR A 249 16.22 1.31 12.30
N ARG A 250 15.85 0.60 11.22
CA ARG A 250 15.71 1.19 9.89
C ARG A 250 14.65 2.29 9.86
N TRP A 251 13.49 2.05 10.47
CA TRP A 251 12.44 3.06 10.59
C TRP A 251 12.84 4.25 11.47
N ARG A 252 13.70 4.06 12.48
CA ARG A 252 14.19 5.16 13.32
C ARG A 252 15.17 6.05 12.56
N GLN A 253 16.09 5.43 11.82
CA GLN A 253 17.13 6.14 11.07
C GLN A 253 16.55 6.94 9.91
N THR A 254 15.42 6.50 9.36
CA THR A 254 14.80 7.11 8.16
C THR A 254 14.52 8.61 8.29
N GLU A 255 14.24 9.10 9.50
CA GLU A 255 13.94 10.53 9.74
C GLU A 255 15.11 11.45 9.32
N THR A 256 16.33 10.91 9.28
CA THR A 256 17.54 11.63 8.86
C THR A 256 17.96 11.34 7.42
N LEU A 257 17.23 10.47 6.70
CA LEU A 257 17.56 10.02 5.34
C LEU A 257 16.76 10.73 4.25
N ALA A 258 16.03 11.81 4.61
CA ALA A 258 15.35 12.63 3.61
C ALA A 258 16.39 13.23 2.65
N THR A 259 16.18 13.02 1.35
CA THR A 259 17.06 13.58 0.31
C THR A 259 17.02 15.09 0.36
N THR A 260 18.18 15.72 0.59
CA THR A 260 18.36 17.17 0.48
C THR A 260 18.11 17.62 -0.96
N VAL A 261 17.26 18.64 -1.12
CA VAL A 261 16.95 19.22 -2.43
C VAL A 261 17.71 20.54 -2.58
N PRO A 262 18.60 20.68 -3.57
CA PRO A 262 19.32 21.93 -3.81
C PRO A 262 18.35 23.03 -4.27
N SER A 263 18.73 24.30 -4.09
CA SER A 263 17.96 25.41 -4.63
C SER A 263 17.85 25.31 -6.17
N PRO A 264 16.72 25.69 -6.77
CA PRO A 264 16.60 25.73 -8.22
C PRO A 264 17.59 26.74 -8.82
N PRO A 265 18.10 26.49 -10.04
CA PRO A 265 18.98 27.43 -10.73
C PRO A 265 18.23 28.73 -11.05
N ALA A 266 18.99 29.81 -11.29
CA ALA A 266 18.43 31.15 -11.50
C ALA A 266 17.51 31.25 -12.72
N ASP A 267 17.69 30.38 -13.71
CA ASP A 267 16.89 30.30 -14.94
C ASP A 267 15.76 29.26 -14.87
N PHE A 268 15.47 28.69 -13.69
CA PHE A 268 14.38 27.72 -13.49
C PHE A 268 13.04 28.27 -14.02
N GLU A 269 12.32 27.43 -14.77
CA GLU A 269 11.06 27.75 -15.49
C GLU A 269 11.20 28.78 -16.64
N SER A 270 12.42 29.22 -16.98
CA SER A 270 12.65 29.94 -18.24
C SER A 270 12.44 29.04 -19.46
N ALA A 271 12.29 29.65 -20.64
CA ALA A 271 12.21 28.90 -21.90
C ALA A 271 13.44 28.00 -22.13
N ALA A 272 14.64 28.46 -21.75
CA ALA A 272 15.87 27.68 -21.87
C ALA A 272 15.86 26.46 -20.92
N SER A 273 15.44 26.66 -19.66
CA SER A 273 15.29 25.58 -18.68
C SER A 273 14.26 24.54 -19.15
N ILE A 274 13.13 24.98 -19.71
CA ILE A 274 12.09 24.08 -20.24
C ILE A 274 12.62 23.27 -21.41
N GLU A 275 13.34 23.89 -22.35
CA GLU A 275 13.92 23.20 -23.52
C GLU A 275 15.01 22.19 -23.12
N ARG A 276 15.85 22.54 -22.13
CA ARG A 276 16.82 21.61 -21.54
C ARG A 276 16.10 20.40 -20.91
N GLY A 277 15.07 20.64 -20.12
CA GLY A 277 14.26 19.59 -19.51
C GLY A 277 13.58 18.69 -20.55
N ARG A 278 13.07 19.27 -21.62
CA ARG A 278 12.50 18.54 -22.77
C ARG A 278 13.56 17.61 -23.37
N SER A 279 14.72 18.14 -23.71
CA SER A 279 15.82 17.36 -24.29
C SER A 279 16.22 16.17 -23.40
N LEU A 280 16.26 16.35 -22.08
CA LEU A 280 16.55 15.28 -21.13
C LEU A 280 15.44 14.23 -21.08
N PHE A 281 14.17 14.65 -21.07
CA PHE A 281 13.00 13.76 -21.00
C PHE A 281 12.96 12.76 -22.16
N PHE A 282 13.26 13.24 -23.37
CA PHE A 282 13.35 12.42 -24.59
C PHE A 282 14.73 11.77 -24.79
N GLY A 283 15.75 12.27 -24.08
CA GLY A 283 17.12 11.83 -24.20
C GLY A 283 17.37 10.43 -23.61
N PRO A 284 18.52 9.82 -23.95
CA PRO A 284 18.86 8.46 -23.53
C PRO A 284 19.23 8.35 -22.04
N ILE A 285 19.61 9.46 -21.39
CA ILE A 285 20.09 9.48 -20.01
C ILE A 285 18.91 9.34 -19.03
N ALA A 286 17.94 10.25 -19.09
CA ALA A 286 16.75 10.17 -18.23
C ALA A 286 15.70 9.19 -18.79
N SER A 287 15.60 9.09 -20.12
CA SER A 287 14.78 8.11 -20.85
C SER A 287 13.31 8.05 -20.41
N CYS A 288 12.76 9.17 -19.91
CA CYS A 288 11.41 9.24 -19.33
C CYS A 288 10.32 8.87 -20.34
N VAL A 289 10.55 9.18 -21.62
CA VAL A 289 9.66 8.91 -22.74
C VAL A 289 9.30 7.42 -22.90
N LYS A 290 10.16 6.48 -22.50
CA LYS A 290 9.90 5.03 -22.66
C LYS A 290 8.65 4.56 -21.91
N CYS A 291 8.37 5.17 -20.75
CA CYS A 291 7.21 4.85 -19.93
C CYS A 291 6.12 5.93 -20.08
N HIS A 292 6.49 7.20 -20.07
CA HIS A 292 5.51 8.29 -20.11
C HIS A 292 4.98 8.61 -21.51
N GLY A 293 5.63 8.12 -22.55
CA GLY A 293 5.28 8.31 -23.96
C GLY A 293 5.65 9.68 -24.52
N GLU A 294 5.64 9.81 -25.85
CA GLU A 294 5.97 11.08 -26.52
C GLU A 294 4.95 12.18 -26.22
N THR A 295 3.71 11.78 -25.98
CA THR A 295 2.62 12.69 -25.63
C THR A 295 2.61 13.05 -24.14
N ALA A 296 3.41 12.37 -23.31
CA ALA A 296 3.42 12.46 -21.85
C ALA A 296 2.06 12.10 -21.18
N LEU A 297 1.19 11.37 -21.90
CA LEU A 297 -0.09 10.90 -21.38
C LEU A 297 0.05 9.62 -20.53
N GLY A 298 1.26 9.04 -20.45
CA GLY A 298 1.46 7.71 -19.86
C GLY A 298 1.14 6.60 -20.86
N ASP A 299 1.38 6.87 -22.14
CA ASP A 299 1.14 6.03 -23.32
C ASP A 299 2.47 5.48 -23.90
N GLY A 300 3.50 5.35 -23.06
CA GLY A 300 4.73 4.68 -23.44
C GLY A 300 4.54 3.19 -23.70
N THR A 301 5.54 2.55 -24.28
CA THR A 301 5.49 1.14 -24.69
C THR A 301 5.75 0.16 -23.54
N THR A 302 6.25 0.65 -22.41
CA THR A 302 6.59 -0.18 -21.25
C THR A 302 5.35 -0.47 -20.41
N THR A 303 4.98 -1.75 -20.31
CA THR A 303 3.96 -2.22 -19.37
C THR A 303 4.66 -2.80 -18.15
N ASP A 304 4.28 -2.34 -16.96
CA ASP A 304 4.83 -2.85 -15.71
C ASP A 304 3.73 -3.03 -14.65
N TYR A 305 4.09 -3.59 -13.50
CA TYR A 305 3.24 -3.79 -12.34
C TYR A 305 3.81 -3.05 -11.14
N ASP A 306 2.95 -2.74 -10.18
CA ASP A 306 3.41 -2.30 -8.86
C ASP A 306 4.21 -3.43 -8.19
N GLU A 307 5.19 -3.10 -7.35
CA GLU A 307 6.14 -4.10 -6.84
C GLU A 307 5.47 -5.24 -6.06
N TRP A 308 4.34 -4.97 -5.39
CA TRP A 308 3.56 -6.00 -4.71
C TRP A 308 2.74 -6.88 -5.67
N ALA A 309 2.36 -6.37 -6.84
CA ALA A 309 1.71 -7.18 -7.87
C ALA A 309 2.73 -8.08 -8.57
N LYS A 310 3.99 -7.63 -8.73
CA LYS A 310 5.09 -8.47 -9.22
C LYS A 310 5.36 -9.68 -8.33
N GLU A 311 5.14 -9.57 -7.02
CA GLU A 311 5.26 -10.68 -6.07
C GLU A 311 4.30 -11.85 -6.38
N LEU A 312 3.20 -11.57 -7.08
CA LEU A 312 2.23 -12.57 -7.53
C LEU A 312 2.61 -13.23 -8.86
N MET A 313 3.78 -12.89 -9.42
CA MET A 313 4.30 -13.43 -10.68
C MET A 313 3.28 -13.35 -11.82
N PRO A 314 2.78 -12.14 -12.16
CA PRO A 314 1.63 -11.97 -13.06
C PRO A 314 1.86 -12.46 -14.49
N ASN A 315 3.13 -12.62 -14.89
CA ASN A 315 3.50 -13.13 -16.21
C ASN A 315 3.62 -14.67 -16.26
N GLU A 316 3.35 -15.36 -15.16
CA GLU A 316 3.43 -16.82 -15.03
C GLU A 316 2.07 -17.37 -14.57
N PRO A 317 1.11 -17.65 -15.49
CA PRO A 317 -0.29 -17.93 -15.15
C PRO A 317 -0.49 -19.05 -14.13
N ASP A 318 0.27 -20.14 -14.23
CA ASP A 318 0.18 -21.28 -13.31
C ASP A 318 0.60 -20.90 -11.89
N LYS A 319 1.60 -20.03 -11.76
CA LYS A 319 2.04 -19.52 -10.46
C LYS A 319 1.05 -18.50 -9.92
N LEU A 320 0.53 -17.59 -10.76
CA LEU A 320 -0.47 -16.61 -10.38
C LEU A 320 -1.76 -17.29 -9.86
N ALA A 321 -2.21 -18.37 -10.50
CA ALA A 321 -3.40 -19.12 -10.09
C ALA A 321 -3.32 -19.57 -8.61
N ARG A 322 -2.14 -19.98 -8.14
CA ARG A 322 -1.93 -20.37 -6.73
C ARG A 322 -2.32 -19.28 -5.73
N PHE A 323 -2.11 -18.01 -6.07
CA PHE A 323 -2.48 -16.87 -5.22
C PHE A 323 -3.99 -16.60 -5.27
N LEU A 324 -4.56 -16.62 -6.48
CA LEU A 324 -5.96 -16.28 -6.71
C LEU A 324 -6.91 -17.34 -6.17
N ASP A 325 -6.60 -18.62 -6.39
CA ASP A 325 -7.41 -19.76 -5.94
C ASP A 325 -7.47 -19.84 -4.40
N ARG A 326 -6.41 -19.36 -3.73
CA ARG A 326 -6.34 -19.27 -2.26
C ARG A 326 -6.89 -17.95 -1.71
N GLY A 327 -7.38 -17.05 -2.56
CA GLY A 327 -7.86 -15.72 -2.17
C GLY A 327 -6.79 -14.88 -1.46
N ALA A 328 -5.51 -15.13 -1.75
CA ALA A 328 -4.40 -14.53 -1.02
C ALA A 328 -4.10 -13.08 -1.44
N ALA A 329 -4.55 -12.69 -2.64
CA ALA A 329 -4.39 -11.36 -3.20
C ALA A 329 -5.50 -11.01 -4.20
N LEU A 330 -5.64 -9.72 -4.49
CA LEU A 330 -6.45 -9.24 -5.61
C LEU A 330 -5.71 -9.50 -6.92
N GLU A 331 -6.47 -9.64 -8.02
CA GLU A 331 -5.89 -9.82 -9.35
C GLU A 331 -4.94 -8.65 -9.69
N PRO A 332 -3.67 -8.93 -10.08
CA PRO A 332 -2.69 -7.90 -10.34
C PRO A 332 -3.08 -7.04 -11.53
N ARG A 333 -2.95 -5.72 -11.36
CA ARG A 333 -3.21 -4.73 -12.42
C ARG A 333 -1.91 -4.09 -12.86
N THR A 334 -1.78 -3.86 -14.16
CA THR A 334 -0.65 -3.10 -14.70
C THR A 334 -0.68 -1.67 -14.17
N ILE A 335 0.49 -1.16 -13.79
CA ILE A 335 0.64 0.22 -13.35
C ILE A 335 0.91 1.10 -14.56
N ARG A 336 -0.07 1.95 -14.87
CA ARG A 336 0.04 2.93 -15.96
C ARG A 336 0.70 4.20 -15.44
N PRO A 337 1.75 4.73 -16.10
CA PRO A 337 2.32 6.02 -15.73
C PRO A 337 1.27 7.13 -15.79
N ARG A 338 1.46 8.16 -14.96
CA ARG A 338 0.50 9.26 -14.88
C ARG A 338 0.54 10.08 -16.17
N ASN A 339 -0.63 10.51 -16.65
CA ASN A 339 -0.73 11.63 -17.57
C ASN A 339 -0.22 12.91 -16.90
N LEU A 340 0.97 13.33 -17.31
CA LEU A 340 1.68 14.48 -16.74
C LEU A 340 1.05 15.81 -17.17
N ARG A 341 0.27 15.83 -18.27
CA ARG A 341 -0.43 17.03 -18.76
C ARG A 341 -1.64 17.44 -17.93
N LEU A 342 -2.11 16.57 -17.01
CA LEU A 342 -3.22 16.93 -16.13
C LEU A 342 -2.81 17.85 -14.97
N ASN A 343 -1.50 18.06 -14.74
CA ASN A 343 -0.99 18.81 -13.59
C ASN A 343 -1.46 18.26 -12.22
N VAL A 344 -1.88 16.99 -12.19
CA VAL A 344 -2.33 16.28 -10.98
C VAL A 344 -1.35 15.15 -10.69
N PHE A 345 -0.41 15.43 -9.78
CA PHE A 345 0.64 14.51 -9.35
C PHE A 345 0.29 13.91 -7.98
N ARG A 346 0.36 12.58 -7.90
CA ARG A 346 -0.04 11.82 -6.70
C ARG A 346 0.82 12.09 -5.46
N GLY A 347 2.09 12.45 -5.66
CA GLY A 347 3.04 12.76 -4.58
C GLY A 347 3.16 14.25 -4.22
N GLY A 348 2.31 15.11 -4.77
CA GLY A 348 2.39 16.57 -4.61
C GLY A 348 2.83 17.30 -5.88
N ARG A 349 2.44 18.58 -5.99
CA ARG A 349 2.66 19.43 -7.19
C ARG A 349 3.71 20.53 -6.99
N ARG A 350 4.29 20.65 -5.80
CA ARG A 350 5.34 21.65 -5.57
C ARG A 350 6.58 21.23 -6.36
N PRO A 351 7.42 22.17 -6.82
CA PRO A 351 8.64 21.82 -7.55
C PRO A 351 9.51 20.80 -6.80
N VAL A 352 9.66 20.98 -5.48
CA VAL A 352 10.38 20.06 -4.58
C VAL A 352 9.77 18.64 -4.53
N ASP A 353 8.44 18.51 -4.63
CA ASP A 353 7.77 17.20 -4.60
C ASP A 353 8.12 16.39 -5.85
N LEU A 354 8.14 17.06 -7.01
CA LEU A 354 8.53 16.50 -8.30
C LEU A 354 10.02 16.17 -8.32
N TYR A 355 10.86 17.06 -7.78
CA TYR A 355 12.29 16.82 -7.64
C TYR A 355 12.56 15.52 -6.88
N TRP A 356 11.92 15.30 -5.72
CA TRP A 356 12.08 14.04 -5.00
C TRP A 356 11.60 12.82 -5.82
N ARG A 357 10.51 12.93 -6.60
CA ARG A 357 10.04 11.80 -7.43
C ARG A 357 11.04 11.43 -8.51
N LEU A 358 11.69 12.42 -9.11
CA LEU A 358 12.70 12.19 -10.14
C LEU A 358 14.01 11.69 -9.52
N HIS A 359 14.50 12.36 -8.48
CA HIS A 359 15.76 12.04 -7.82
C HIS A 359 15.73 10.66 -7.16
N ASN A 360 14.72 10.36 -6.35
CA ASN A 360 14.65 9.11 -5.59
C ASN A 360 13.92 7.99 -6.33
N GLY A 361 13.21 8.33 -7.40
CA GLY A 361 12.26 7.43 -8.05
C GLY A 361 10.99 7.21 -7.25
N ILE A 362 10.12 6.36 -7.79
CA ILE A 362 8.97 5.78 -7.11
C ILE A 362 9.13 4.27 -7.20
N LEU A 363 10.07 3.73 -6.42
CA LEU A 363 10.49 2.32 -6.47
C LEU A 363 9.30 1.36 -6.38
N ALA A 364 8.34 1.64 -5.49
CA ALA A 364 7.15 0.81 -5.33
C ALA A 364 6.26 0.71 -6.59
N SER A 365 6.41 1.60 -7.58
CA SER A 365 5.73 1.50 -8.89
C SER A 365 6.66 1.10 -10.05
N GLY A 366 7.92 0.74 -9.78
CA GLY A 366 8.89 0.47 -10.84
C GLY A 366 9.43 1.73 -11.55
N MET A 367 9.10 2.94 -11.09
CA MET A 367 9.70 4.17 -11.62
C MET A 367 11.08 4.34 -10.94
N PRO A 368 12.19 4.22 -11.68
CA PRO A 368 13.52 4.25 -11.09
C PRO A 368 13.89 5.67 -10.64
N ALA A 369 14.92 5.74 -9.79
CA ALA A 369 15.63 6.98 -9.52
C ALA A 369 16.34 7.46 -10.79
N ALA A 370 16.43 8.78 -10.96
CA ALA A 370 17.22 9.38 -12.02
C ALA A 370 18.70 8.97 -11.89
N SER A 371 19.37 8.76 -13.04
CA SER A 371 20.79 8.43 -13.07
C SER A 371 21.61 9.70 -12.80
N MET A 372 21.92 9.96 -11.53
CA MET A 372 22.63 11.16 -11.07
C MET A 372 24.15 10.96 -11.13
N ARG A 373 24.88 12.04 -11.44
CA ARG A 373 26.34 12.11 -11.28
C ARG A 373 26.69 11.95 -9.81
N SER A 374 27.82 11.31 -9.53
CA SER A 374 28.41 11.28 -8.18
C SER A 374 29.10 12.60 -7.87
N ASP A 375 29.18 12.97 -6.60
CA ASP A 375 29.90 14.16 -6.16
C ASP A 375 31.35 14.15 -6.65
N GLY A 376 31.80 15.26 -7.25
CA GLY A 376 33.15 15.40 -7.80
C GLY A 376 33.37 14.74 -9.17
N ALA A 377 32.34 14.18 -9.81
CA ALA A 377 32.43 13.74 -11.21
C ALA A 377 32.70 14.92 -12.15
N GLY A 378 33.56 14.69 -13.14
CA GLY A 378 33.87 15.68 -14.19
C GLY A 378 32.70 15.94 -15.12
N ASP A 379 32.81 17.00 -15.93
CA ASP A 379 31.77 17.41 -16.87
C ASP A 379 31.49 16.38 -17.97
N ASP A 380 32.42 15.45 -18.20
CA ASP A 380 32.37 14.35 -19.15
C ASP A 380 31.47 13.18 -18.73
N ASP A 381 31.02 13.14 -17.46
CA ASP A 381 30.10 12.10 -16.98
C ASP A 381 28.73 12.23 -17.67
N PRO A 382 28.24 11.21 -18.40
CA PRO A 382 26.96 11.31 -19.12
C PRO A 382 25.73 11.31 -18.20
N ARG A 383 25.87 11.13 -16.89
CA ARG A 383 24.75 11.17 -15.92
C ARG A 383 24.26 12.60 -15.67
N LEU A 384 23.12 12.73 -14.99
CA LEU A 384 22.46 14.02 -14.75
C LEU A 384 23.12 14.81 -13.63
N ALA A 385 23.32 16.11 -13.84
CA ALA A 385 23.67 17.04 -12.79
C ALA A 385 22.44 17.41 -11.93
N PRO A 386 22.62 17.98 -10.72
CA PRO A 386 21.49 18.44 -9.90
C PRO A 386 20.57 19.45 -10.62
N ASP A 387 21.14 20.37 -11.40
CA ASP A 387 20.38 21.36 -12.18
C ASP A 387 19.56 20.73 -13.32
N ASP A 388 20.05 19.62 -13.89
CA ASP A 388 19.30 18.88 -14.92
C ASP A 388 17.95 18.36 -14.41
N LEU A 389 17.88 17.96 -13.13
CA LEU A 389 16.62 17.58 -12.51
C LEU A 389 15.67 18.78 -12.38
N TRP A 390 16.18 19.97 -12.06
CA TRP A 390 15.36 21.17 -12.02
C TRP A 390 14.82 21.54 -13.40
N HIS A 391 15.63 21.39 -14.45
CA HIS A 391 15.18 21.56 -15.83
C HIS A 391 14.10 20.53 -16.21
N LEU A 392 14.25 19.26 -15.83
CA LEU A 392 13.22 18.24 -15.98
C LEU A 392 11.93 18.60 -15.23
N VAL A 393 12.02 19.10 -13.99
CA VAL A 393 10.88 19.60 -13.22
C VAL A 393 10.17 20.75 -13.95
N ALA A 394 10.93 21.71 -14.49
CA ALA A 394 10.39 22.82 -15.26
C ALA A 394 9.63 22.33 -16.50
N TYR A 395 10.20 21.38 -17.25
CA TYR A 395 9.54 20.77 -18.40
C TYR A 395 8.26 20.01 -18.02
N VAL A 396 8.30 19.15 -17.00
CA VAL A 396 7.10 18.41 -16.55
C VAL A 396 5.99 19.36 -16.12
N ARG A 397 6.32 20.50 -15.51
CA ARG A 397 5.36 21.54 -15.12
C ARG A 397 4.86 22.39 -16.28
N SER A 398 5.59 22.46 -17.40
CA SER A 398 5.17 23.18 -18.60
C SER A 398 4.21 22.37 -19.48
N LEU A 399 4.25 21.02 -19.40
CA LEU A 399 3.42 20.09 -20.18
C LEU A 399 1.90 20.39 -20.22
N PRO A 400 1.25 20.89 -19.15
CA PRO A 400 -0.17 21.27 -19.21
C PRO A 400 -0.46 22.48 -20.11
N TYR A 401 0.55 23.33 -20.34
CA TYR A 401 0.47 24.60 -21.08
C TYR A 401 1.12 24.52 -22.46
N ASP A 402 1.99 23.54 -22.66
CA ASP A 402 2.54 23.19 -23.96
C ASP A 402 1.38 22.87 -24.91
N ALA A 403 1.20 23.73 -25.93
CA ALA A 403 0.22 23.52 -26.98
C ALA A 403 0.60 22.20 -27.63
N LEU A 404 -0.15 21.14 -27.31
CA LEU A 404 0.06 19.77 -27.78
C LEU A 404 0.83 19.81 -29.09
N SER A 405 2.10 19.40 -29.10
CA SER A 405 2.85 19.33 -30.35
C SER A 405 2.11 18.34 -31.27
N SER A 406 1.24 18.87 -32.14
CA SER A 406 0.35 18.23 -33.10
C SER A 406 -0.30 16.88 -32.71
N PRO A 407 -1.40 16.86 -31.94
CA PRO A 407 -2.08 15.66 -31.43
C PRO A 407 -3.30 15.26 -32.27
N ARG A 408 -3.29 15.41 -33.60
CA ARG A 408 -4.47 15.09 -34.43
C ARG A 408 -4.92 13.63 -34.36
N ASP A 409 -4.12 12.75 -33.75
CA ASP A 409 -4.41 11.31 -33.63
C ASP A 409 -4.38 10.75 -32.17
N ALA A 410 -4.31 11.58 -31.12
CA ALA A 410 -4.20 11.07 -29.75
C ALA A 410 -5.56 10.88 -29.06
N VAL A 411 -5.94 9.60 -28.88
CA VAL A 411 -7.23 9.13 -28.34
C VAL A 411 -7.49 9.63 -26.90
N SER A 412 -8.67 10.20 -26.68
CA SER A 412 -9.21 10.62 -25.38
C SER A 412 -9.50 9.40 -24.50
N TYR A 413 -8.55 8.94 -23.68
CA TYR A 413 -8.78 7.75 -22.83
C TYR A 413 -8.67 8.00 -21.32
N GLN A 414 -8.07 9.11 -20.87
CA GLN A 414 -7.86 9.35 -19.41
C GLN A 414 -8.83 10.34 -18.75
N ARG A 415 -9.84 10.83 -19.47
CA ARG A 415 -10.92 11.65 -18.90
C ARG A 415 -12.20 10.87 -18.62
N GLU A 416 -12.29 9.64 -19.11
CA GLU A 416 -13.52 8.84 -18.99
C GLU A 416 -13.18 7.45 -18.51
N ARG A 417 -13.35 7.24 -17.20
CA ARG A 417 -14.20 6.17 -16.64
C ARG A 417 -14.31 6.36 -15.12
N PRO A 418 -15.50 6.09 -14.55
CA PRO A 418 -15.81 6.31 -13.14
C PRO A 418 -14.93 5.52 -12.19
#